data_AF-A0A6N6QB42-F1
#
_entry.id   AF-A0A6N6QB42-F1
#
_cell.length_a   1.000
_cell.length_b   1.000
_cell.length_c   1.000
_cell.angle_alpha   90.00
_cell.angle_beta   90.00
_cell.angle_gamma   90.00
#
_symmetry.space_group_name_H-M   'P 1'
#
loop_
_entity.id
_entity.type
_entity.pdbx_description
1 polymer ?
#
loop_
_entity_poly.entity_id
_entity_poly.type
_entity_poly.pdbx_seq_one_letter_code
_entity_poly.pdbx_strand_id
1 'polypeptide(L)'
;MKTLLKTLVAAALVAFALTPPASAQVLTFGLQTVTVTNAIPATTTNSVTATAIDATRAEDVGLQISFKLTGSGTSTVVFTLSGSLDNSTYATLGTVSLAANGTNTVTYVGNYAVGPIPYLKLTQIANPNANGITDLVVKYGSKARVLRYRSP
;
A
#
# COMPACT_ATOMS: atom_id res chain seq x y z
N MET A 1 8.35 6.15 -58.34
CA MET A 1 7.67 5.34 -57.29
C MET A 1 8.59 4.61 -56.32
N LYS A 2 9.69 3.97 -56.76
CA LYS A 2 10.58 3.17 -55.87
C LYS A 2 11.35 3.99 -54.81
N THR A 3 11.55 5.29 -55.01
CA THR A 3 12.25 6.20 -54.08
C THR A 3 11.36 6.76 -52.97
N LEU A 4 10.05 6.89 -53.19
CA LEU A 4 9.09 7.34 -52.17
C LEU A 4 8.82 6.25 -51.11
N LEU A 5 8.86 4.98 -51.51
CA LEU A 5 8.64 3.86 -50.60
C LEU A 5 9.79 3.72 -49.57
N LYS A 6 11.02 4.05 -49.96
CA LYS A 6 12.20 4.00 -49.08
C LYS A 6 12.17 5.07 -47.99
N THR A 7 11.69 6.27 -48.33
CA THR A 7 11.56 7.39 -47.37
C THR A 7 10.45 7.17 -46.37
N LEU A 8 9.33 6.56 -46.79
CA LEU A 8 8.25 6.20 -45.85
C LEU A 8 8.66 5.12 -44.85
N VAL A 9 9.44 4.12 -45.29
CA VAL A 9 9.93 3.05 -44.40
C VAL A 9 10.96 3.58 -43.40
N ALA A 10 11.83 4.52 -43.81
CA ALA A 10 12.80 5.13 -42.91
C ALA A 10 12.16 6.03 -41.84
N ALA A 11 11.11 6.78 -42.19
CA ALA A 11 10.37 7.62 -41.23
C ALA A 11 9.61 6.79 -40.18
N ALA A 12 9.05 5.64 -40.58
CA ALA A 12 8.36 4.73 -39.67
C ALA A 12 9.30 4.08 -38.64
N LEU A 13 10.56 3.81 -39.02
CA LEU A 13 11.54 3.18 -38.12
C LEU A 13 12.02 4.14 -37.01
N VAL A 14 12.15 5.43 -37.31
CA VAL A 14 12.54 6.46 -36.33
C VAL A 14 11.40 6.74 -35.34
N ALA A 15 10.15 6.69 -35.79
CA ALA A 15 8.99 6.87 -34.91
C ALA A 15 8.82 5.71 -33.91
N PHE A 16 9.22 4.48 -34.28
CA PHE A 16 9.14 3.33 -33.36
C PHE A 16 10.22 3.38 -32.26
N ALA A 17 11.41 3.93 -32.57
CA ALA A 17 12.53 4.05 -31.64
C ALA A 17 12.36 5.16 -30.58
N LEU A 18 11.41 6.08 -30.78
CA LEU A 18 11.11 7.18 -29.84
C LEU A 18 9.94 6.87 -28.92
N THR A 19 9.40 5.65 -28.92
CA THR A 19 8.37 5.27 -27.97
C THR A 19 9.00 5.17 -26.57
N PRO A 20 8.57 5.99 -25.59
CA PRO A 20 9.09 5.88 -24.23
C PRO A 20 8.80 4.46 -23.72
N PRO A 21 9.74 3.85 -22.97
CA PRO A 21 9.51 2.54 -22.40
C PRO A 21 8.27 2.62 -21.51
N ALA A 22 7.23 1.89 -21.88
CA ALA A 22 6.08 1.67 -21.03
C ALA A 22 6.60 1.03 -19.74
N SER A 23 6.63 1.82 -18.66
CA SER A 23 7.03 1.35 -17.35
C SER A 23 5.91 0.47 -16.83
N ALA A 24 6.04 -0.83 -17.05
CA ALA A 24 5.13 -1.82 -16.48
C ALA A 24 5.28 -1.77 -14.96
N GLN A 25 4.35 -1.10 -14.28
CA GLN A 25 4.26 -1.17 -12.83
C GLN A 25 3.78 -2.57 -12.48
N VAL A 26 4.60 -3.33 -11.77
CA VAL A 26 4.28 -4.69 -11.32
C VAL A 26 3.06 -4.61 -10.40
N LEU A 27 1.90 -5.04 -10.91
CA LEU A 27 0.69 -5.22 -10.12
C LEU A 27 0.93 -6.36 -9.13
N THR A 28 1.16 -6.00 -7.87
CA THR A 28 1.42 -7.01 -6.84
C THR A 28 0.10 -7.48 -6.24
N PHE A 29 -0.43 -8.56 -6.79
CA PHE A 29 -1.51 -9.32 -6.19
C PHE A 29 -0.93 -10.21 -5.08
N GLY A 30 -0.97 -9.76 -3.84
CA GLY A 30 -0.39 -10.51 -2.72
C GLY A 30 -0.43 -9.77 -1.39
N LEU A 31 -0.13 -10.49 -0.32
CA LEU A 31 0.05 -9.92 1.01
C LEU A 31 1.27 -8.99 0.99
N GLN A 32 1.06 -7.68 1.10
CA GLN A 32 2.14 -6.75 1.36
C GLN A 32 2.43 -6.73 2.86
N THR A 33 3.70 -6.90 3.19
CA THR A 33 4.20 -6.73 4.55
C THR A 33 5.04 -5.47 4.57
N VAL A 34 4.53 -4.44 5.23
CA VAL A 34 5.29 -3.25 5.58
C VAL A 34 5.91 -3.53 6.95
N THR A 35 7.12 -4.06 6.92
CA THR A 35 7.97 -4.08 8.11
C THR A 35 8.56 -2.69 8.25
N VAL A 36 8.05 -1.91 9.20
CA VAL A 36 8.71 -0.65 9.55
C VAL A 36 9.90 -1.03 10.43
N THR A 37 11.09 -1.12 9.85
CA THR A 37 12.32 -1.52 10.56
C THR A 37 12.78 -0.49 11.59
N ASN A 38 12.21 0.71 11.58
CA ASN A 38 12.60 1.80 12.44
C ASN A 38 11.52 2.03 13.50
N ALA A 39 11.92 2.11 14.76
CA ALA A 39 11.02 2.49 15.84
C ALA A 39 10.35 3.84 15.55
N ILE A 40 9.06 3.97 15.84
CA ILE A 40 8.36 5.26 15.74
C ILE A 40 8.66 6.03 17.04
N PRO A 41 9.33 7.18 17.01
CA PRO A 41 9.67 7.89 18.24
C PRO A 41 8.43 8.32 19.05
N ALA A 42 8.64 8.58 20.34
CA ALA A 42 7.61 9.11 21.22
C ALA A 42 7.04 10.43 20.70
N THR A 43 5.73 10.65 20.84
CA THR A 43 5.05 11.91 20.48
C THR A 43 5.27 12.40 19.04
N THR A 44 5.59 11.49 18.12
CA THR A 44 5.86 11.83 16.71
C THR A 44 4.84 11.21 15.77
N THR A 45 4.80 11.79 14.57
CA THR A 45 4.07 11.23 13.45
C THR A 45 5.04 10.97 12.31
N ASN A 46 5.20 9.70 11.94
CA ASN A 46 6.11 9.30 10.86
C ASN A 46 5.34 9.07 9.57
N SER A 47 5.88 9.59 8.48
CA SER A 47 5.45 9.21 7.13
C SER A 47 6.05 7.85 6.77
N VAL A 48 5.26 6.99 6.16
CA VAL A 48 5.66 5.65 5.76
C VAL A 48 5.70 5.58 4.23
N THR A 49 6.86 5.21 3.70
CA THR A 49 7.02 4.91 2.28
C THR A 49 6.70 3.44 2.07
N ALA A 50 5.41 3.11 2.03
CA ALA A 50 4.95 1.76 1.77
C ALA A 50 4.61 1.52 0.28
N THR A 51 4.78 0.29 -0.16
CA THR A 51 4.26 -0.18 -1.45
C THR A 51 2.73 -0.26 -1.40
N ALA A 52 2.08 0.15 -2.48
CA ALA A 52 0.65 0.01 -2.61
C ALA A 52 0.27 -1.43 -2.98
N ILE A 53 -0.86 -1.89 -2.45
CA ILE A 53 -1.54 -3.08 -2.95
C ILE A 53 -2.54 -2.71 -4.02
N ASP A 54 -2.74 -3.64 -4.95
CA ASP A 54 -3.86 -3.64 -5.88
C ASP A 54 -5.08 -4.28 -5.20
N ALA A 55 -6.13 -3.48 -5.02
CA ALA A 55 -7.44 -3.85 -4.50
C ALA A 55 -8.55 -3.76 -5.57
N THR A 56 -8.21 -3.63 -6.86
CA THR A 56 -9.17 -3.48 -7.98
C THR A 56 -10.29 -4.52 -8.01
N ARG A 57 -10.04 -5.72 -7.46
CA ARG A 57 -10.96 -6.86 -7.48
C ARG A 57 -11.55 -7.21 -6.12
N ALA A 58 -11.34 -6.37 -5.10
CA ALA A 58 -11.76 -6.64 -3.73
C ALA A 58 -12.37 -5.40 -3.09
N GLU A 59 -13.59 -5.52 -2.56
CA GLU A 59 -14.24 -4.45 -1.79
C GLU A 59 -13.58 -4.26 -0.41
N ASP A 60 -13.00 -5.35 0.11
CA ASP A 60 -12.29 -5.42 1.39
C ASP A 60 -10.87 -5.96 1.22
N VAL A 61 -9.96 -5.41 2.01
CA VAL A 61 -8.60 -5.96 2.19
C VAL A 61 -8.44 -6.49 3.61
N GLY A 62 -7.66 -7.57 3.75
CA GLY A 62 -7.22 -8.02 5.07
C GLY A 62 -6.15 -7.07 5.61
N LEU A 63 -6.25 -6.70 6.88
CA LEU A 63 -5.30 -5.85 7.58
C LEU A 63 -4.87 -6.55 8.87
N GLN A 64 -3.57 -6.65 9.07
CA GLN A 64 -2.96 -7.07 10.32
C GLN A 64 -1.99 -5.99 10.78
N ILE A 65 -2.14 -5.52 12.01
CA ILE A 65 -1.24 -4.56 12.64
C ILE A 65 -0.77 -5.17 13.96
N SER A 66 0.53 -5.16 14.21
CA SER A 66 1.11 -5.60 15.48
C SER A 66 2.19 -4.62 15.93
N PHE A 67 2.19 -4.24 17.20
CA PHE A 67 3.21 -3.35 17.77
C PHE A 67 3.24 -3.45 19.30
N LYS A 68 4.29 -2.90 19.90
CA LYS A 68 4.36 -2.62 21.35
C LYS A 68 5.08 -1.31 21.62
N LEU A 69 4.93 -0.74 22.81
CA LEU A 69 5.72 0.43 23.21
C LEU A 69 7.04 0.00 23.87
N THR A 70 8.03 0.90 23.84
CA THR A 70 9.29 0.73 24.59
C THR A 70 9.13 0.94 26.10
N GLY A 71 7.96 1.35 26.57
CA GLY A 71 7.65 1.63 27.97
C GLY A 71 6.14 1.62 28.25
N SER A 72 5.72 2.16 29.40
CA SER A 72 4.30 2.24 29.77
C SER A 72 3.55 3.27 28.90
N GLY A 73 2.28 3.01 28.64
CA GLY A 73 1.45 3.92 27.84
C GLY A 73 0.25 3.21 27.28
N THR A 74 -0.86 3.93 27.16
CA THR A 74 -2.14 3.38 26.70
C THR A 74 -2.82 4.27 25.67
N SER A 75 -2.16 5.33 25.22
CA SER A 75 -2.71 6.23 24.23
C SER A 75 -2.83 5.53 22.88
N THR A 76 -3.87 5.91 22.14
CA THR A 76 -4.21 5.33 20.84
C THR A 76 -3.18 5.69 19.78
N VAL A 77 -2.58 4.67 19.17
CA VAL A 77 -1.75 4.81 17.96
C VAL A 77 -2.67 4.82 16.74
N VAL A 78 -2.43 5.74 15.81
CA VAL A 78 -3.26 5.93 14.62
C VAL A 78 -2.47 5.58 13.37
N PHE A 79 -3.03 4.69 12.55
CA PHE A 79 -2.48 4.24 11.28
C PHE A 79 -3.31 4.83 10.14
N THR A 80 -2.72 5.69 9.32
CA THR A 80 -3.41 6.35 8.20
C THR A 80 -3.22 5.56 6.92
N LEU A 81 -4.33 5.19 6.30
CA LEU A 81 -4.37 4.53 5.01
C LEU A 81 -4.77 5.54 3.95
N SER A 82 -4.00 5.54 2.86
CA SER A 82 -4.30 6.35 1.69
C SER A 82 -4.56 5.46 0.49
N GLY A 83 -5.36 5.97 -0.42
CA GLY A 83 -5.67 5.28 -1.66
C GLY A 83 -5.58 6.19 -2.86
N SER A 84 -5.58 5.55 -4.02
CA SER A 84 -5.35 6.16 -5.31
C SER A 84 -6.16 5.46 -6.38
N LEU A 85 -6.62 6.20 -7.39
CA LEU A 85 -7.26 5.65 -8.58
C LEU A 85 -6.25 5.23 -9.66
N ASP A 86 -5.07 5.85 -9.66
CA ASP A 86 -4.08 5.77 -10.74
C ASP A 86 -2.70 5.30 -10.27
N ASN A 87 -2.59 4.91 -8.99
CA ASN A 87 -1.35 4.53 -8.32
C ASN A 87 -0.29 5.65 -8.29
N SER A 88 -0.64 6.90 -8.60
CA SER A 88 0.29 8.04 -8.68
C SER A 88 0.00 9.06 -7.58
N THR A 89 -1.28 9.45 -7.44
CA THR A 89 -1.72 10.48 -6.51
C THR A 89 -2.54 9.83 -5.41
N TYR A 90 -2.13 10.05 -4.17
CA TYR A 90 -2.72 9.39 -3.00
C TYR A 90 -3.44 10.40 -2.10
N ALA A 91 -4.67 10.06 -1.73
CA ALA A 91 -5.46 10.80 -0.76
C ALA A 91 -5.78 9.91 0.46
N THR A 92 -5.93 10.51 1.63
CA THR A 92 -6.33 9.78 2.84
C THR A 92 -7.73 9.18 2.65
N LEU A 93 -7.83 7.87 2.84
CA LEU A 93 -9.12 7.15 2.84
C LEU A 93 -9.68 7.02 4.25
N GLY A 94 -8.81 6.83 5.24
CA GLY A 94 -9.24 6.64 6.61
C GLY A 94 -8.10 6.22 7.53
N THR A 95 -8.48 5.88 8.76
CA THR A 95 -7.53 5.56 9.82
C THR A 95 -7.96 4.29 10.55
N VAL A 96 -6.97 3.50 10.96
CA VAL A 96 -7.16 2.41 11.92
C VAL A 96 -6.49 2.82 13.22
N SER A 97 -7.25 2.77 14.32
CA SER A 97 -6.82 3.26 15.63
C SER A 97 -6.74 2.10 16.61
N LEU A 98 -5.59 1.96 17.27
CA LEU A 98 -5.34 0.88 18.23
C LEU A 98 -4.79 1.45 19.54
N ALA A 99 -5.45 1.15 20.65
CA ALA A 99 -4.95 1.51 21.97
C ALA A 99 -3.69 0.69 22.27
N ALA A 100 -2.61 1.38 22.68
CA ALA A 100 -1.41 0.70 23.17
C ALA A 100 -1.69 -0.01 24.50
N ASN A 101 -0.88 -1.02 24.83
CA ASN A 101 -0.94 -1.72 26.12
C ASN A 101 0.46 -1.81 26.76
N GLY A 102 1.10 -0.65 26.90
CA GLY A 102 2.48 -0.52 27.36
C GLY A 102 3.44 -1.38 26.54
N THR A 103 4.24 -2.19 27.24
CA THR A 103 5.22 -3.09 26.63
C THR A 103 4.60 -4.39 26.11
N ASN A 104 3.31 -4.63 26.31
CA ASN A 104 2.63 -5.81 25.75
C ASN A 104 2.35 -5.60 24.26
N THR A 105 2.56 -6.65 23.48
CA THR A 105 2.22 -6.63 22.05
C THR A 105 0.72 -6.53 21.86
N VAL A 106 0.28 -5.50 21.14
CA VAL A 106 -1.08 -5.33 20.66
C VAL A 106 -1.12 -5.84 19.23
N THR A 107 -2.07 -6.73 18.93
CA THR A 107 -2.28 -7.25 17.58
C THR A 107 -3.74 -7.09 17.18
N TYR A 108 -3.95 -6.48 16.02
CA TYR A 108 -5.22 -6.38 15.34
C TYR A 108 -5.18 -7.21 14.06
N VAL A 109 -6.24 -7.96 13.80
CA VAL A 109 -6.49 -8.64 12.52
C VAL A 109 -7.94 -8.40 12.15
N GLY A 110 -8.17 -7.81 10.98
CA GLY A 110 -9.52 -7.50 10.52
C GLY A 110 -9.58 -7.19 9.03
N ASN A 111 -10.73 -6.72 8.58
CA ASN A 111 -10.94 -6.22 7.23
C ASN A 111 -10.98 -4.68 7.23
N TYR A 112 -10.46 -4.10 6.16
CA TYR A 112 -10.61 -2.68 5.86
C TYR A 112 -11.36 -2.54 4.53
N ALA A 113 -12.48 -1.83 4.57
CA ALA A 113 -13.29 -1.55 3.38
C ALA A 113 -12.58 -0.49 2.53
N VAL A 114 -12.21 -0.86 1.30
CA VAL A 114 -11.50 0.02 0.37
C VAL A 114 -12.49 0.78 -0.53
N GLY A 115 -13.69 0.23 -0.72
CA GLY A 115 -14.71 0.81 -1.58
C GLY A 115 -14.27 0.82 -3.05
N PRO A 116 -14.55 1.89 -3.83
CA PRO A 116 -14.25 1.94 -5.27
C PRO A 116 -12.78 2.26 -5.58
N ILE A 117 -11.90 2.31 -4.58
CA ILE A 117 -10.52 2.77 -4.75
C ILE A 117 -9.59 1.57 -5.05
N PRO A 118 -8.92 1.54 -6.22
CA PRO A 118 -8.18 0.37 -6.67
C PRO A 118 -6.81 0.18 -6.00
N TYR A 119 -6.20 1.24 -5.45
CA TYR A 119 -4.87 1.14 -4.83
C TYR A 119 -4.91 1.62 -3.39
N LEU A 120 -4.29 0.87 -2.48
CA LEU A 120 -4.23 1.19 -1.05
C LEU A 120 -2.80 1.08 -0.53
N LYS A 121 -2.37 2.03 0.31
CA LYS A 121 -1.10 1.95 1.04
C LYS A 121 -1.18 2.59 2.42
N LEU A 122 -0.31 2.16 3.32
CA LEU A 122 -0.06 2.86 4.59
C LEU A 122 0.82 4.09 4.33
N THR A 123 0.40 5.26 4.80
CA THR A 123 1.14 6.52 4.57
C THR A 123 1.64 7.16 5.84
N GLN A 124 1.03 6.90 6.98
CA GLN A 124 1.38 7.58 8.22
C GLN A 124 1.09 6.72 9.44
N ILE A 125 1.92 6.89 10.47
CA ILE A 125 1.72 6.32 11.80
C ILE A 125 1.93 7.43 12.82
N ALA A 126 0.90 7.75 13.58
CA ALA A 126 0.95 8.73 14.65
C ALA A 126 1.03 8.04 16.00
N ASN A 127 2.08 8.37 16.76
CA ASN A 127 2.30 7.87 18.11
C ASN A 127 2.17 9.02 19.12
N PRO A 128 1.02 9.18 19.79
CA PRO A 128 0.87 10.20 20.83
C PRO A 128 1.48 9.79 22.19
N ASN A 129 1.98 8.55 22.33
CA ASN A 129 2.54 8.08 23.59
C ASN A 129 3.90 8.76 23.87
N ALA A 130 4.21 8.94 25.16
CA ALA A 130 5.52 9.40 25.63
C ALA A 130 6.64 8.35 25.44
N ASN A 131 6.30 7.14 24.97
CA ASN A 131 7.22 6.07 24.64
C ASN A 131 7.17 5.75 23.15
N GLY A 132 8.29 5.30 22.59
CA GLY A 132 8.38 4.91 21.18
C GLY A 132 7.66 3.60 20.88
N ILE A 133 7.28 3.38 19.63
CA ILE A 133 6.74 2.11 19.13
C ILE A 133 7.91 1.26 18.62
N THR A 134 7.93 -0.02 19.02
CA THR A 134 8.86 -1.03 18.51
C THR A 134 8.12 -2.28 18.05
N ASP A 135 8.83 -3.18 17.36
CA ASP A 135 8.31 -4.44 16.82
C ASP A 135 7.06 -4.23 15.95
N LEU A 136 7.04 -3.10 15.25
CA LEU A 136 5.92 -2.70 14.43
C LEU A 136 5.90 -3.49 13.12
N VAL A 137 4.81 -4.23 12.93
CA VAL A 137 4.53 -4.98 11.71
C VAL A 137 3.14 -4.59 11.22
N VAL A 138 3.07 -4.07 10.00
CA VAL A 138 1.79 -3.82 9.31
C VAL A 138 1.74 -4.68 8.06
N LYS A 139 0.68 -5.48 7.92
CA LYS A 139 0.43 -6.30 6.74
C LYS A 139 -0.94 -5.96 6.18
N TYR A 140 -1.01 -5.79 4.88
CA TYR A 140 -2.29 -5.63 4.19
C TYR A 140 -2.27 -6.36 2.86
N GLY A 141 -3.39 -6.93 2.46
CA GLY A 141 -3.50 -7.68 1.21
C GLY A 141 -4.93 -7.91 0.78
N SER A 142 -5.16 -7.88 -0.53
CA SER A 142 -6.43 -8.29 -1.12
C SER A 142 -6.63 -9.80 -0.98
N LYS A 143 -7.83 -10.24 -0.59
CA LYS A 143 -8.18 -11.67 -0.71
C LYS A 143 -8.27 -12.03 -2.19
N ALA A 144 -7.54 -13.07 -2.61
CA ALA A 144 -7.69 -13.60 -3.96
C ALA A 144 -9.12 -14.13 -4.14
N ARG A 145 -9.85 -13.62 -5.14
CA ARG A 145 -11.14 -14.21 -5.53
C ARG A 145 -10.86 -15.59 -6.12
N VAL A 146 -11.27 -16.65 -5.42
CA VAL A 146 -11.28 -18.00 -5.99
C VAL A 146 -12.33 -18.01 -7.10
N LEU A 147 -11.88 -17.99 -8.35
CA LEU A 147 -12.74 -18.21 -9.51
C LEU A 147 -13.19 -19.68 -9.45
N ARG A 148 -14.34 -19.95 -8.85
CA ARG A 148 -15.00 -21.24 -9.02
C ARG A 148 -15.39 -21.33 -10.50
N TYR A 149 -14.68 -22.17 -11.23
CA TYR A 149 -15.05 -22.56 -12.59
C TYR A 149 -16.44 -23.17 -12.52
N ARG A 150 -17.46 -22.42 -12.97
CA ARG A 150 -18.80 -22.96 -13.16
C ARG A 150 -18.71 -23.74 -14.47
N SER A 151 -18.67 -25.07 -14.39
CA SER A 151 -18.86 -25.91 -15.57
C SER A 151 -20.24 -25.60 -16.18
N PRO A 152 -20.33 -25.49 -17.53
CA PRO A 152 -21.59 -25.26 -18.22
C PRO A 152 -22.62 -26.36 -17.94
#